data_AF-A0AA96WSI1-F1
#
_entry.id   AF-A0AA96WSI1-F1
#
_cell.length_a   1.000
_cell.length_b   1.000
_cell.length_c   1.000
_cell.angle_alpha   90.00
_cell.angle_beta   90.00
_cell.angle_gamma   90.00
#
_symmetry.space_group_name_H-M   'P 1'
#
loop_
_entity.id
_entity.type
_entity.pdbx_description
1 polymer ?
#
loop_
_entity_poly.entity_id
_entity_poly.type
_entity_poly.pdbx_seq_one_letter_code
_entity_poly.pdbx_strand_id
1 'polypeptide(L)'
;MTQLLAGDTGGTKTILRLAEASPSETGIPKLTTLYERRFISAEFVDLVPLVRKFLTEAAVELGYMPAPEKACFSIAGPVINNTCNLTNLSWFLDGARLQRDLGIARVELLNDFGAVGHGIAGLEPSDLYTLQEGELQRHAPIAVIGAGTGLGEGFLIPVDDQYRVFGTEGGHTDFAPRSELEFQLLKYLRDKLSLSRISVERVVSGMGIVAIYQFLRDRQAIGESPEVASAIRTWEGEAGLTEKSIDPAAVIAVAAAEQQDPLCKKTMELFAELYGAEAGNLALKLLPYGGLYIAGGVAAKNLPLLKSGIFIKSMNDKGRMRPLMERIPVHVILNQNVGLIGASLYALKL
;
A
#
# COMPACT_ATOMS: atom_id res chain seq x y z
N MET A 1 -20.63 20.82 10.41
CA MET A 1 -20.33 19.42 10.07
C MET A 1 -20.32 19.34 8.57
N THR A 2 -19.36 18.65 7.98
CA THR A 2 -19.17 18.60 6.52
C THR A 2 -19.22 17.15 6.07
N GLN A 3 -20.10 16.83 5.13
CA GLN A 3 -20.16 15.49 4.53
C GLN A 3 -19.11 15.35 3.44
N LEU A 4 -18.33 14.28 3.52
CA LEU A 4 -17.21 14.00 2.64
C LEU A 4 -17.42 12.64 1.99
N LEU A 5 -17.07 12.55 0.71
CA LEU A 5 -17.00 11.27 0.01
C LEU A 5 -15.53 10.91 -0.23
N ALA A 6 -15.07 9.83 0.39
CA ALA A 6 -13.75 9.27 0.14
C ALA A 6 -13.87 7.98 -0.66
N GLY A 7 -12.92 7.72 -1.55
CA GLY A 7 -12.82 6.43 -2.21
C GLY A 7 -11.39 5.94 -2.30
N ASP A 8 -11.24 4.62 -2.23
CA ASP A 8 -10.02 3.88 -2.53
C ASP A 8 -10.29 3.02 -3.77
N THR A 9 -9.76 3.46 -4.91
CA THR A 9 -10.02 2.90 -6.24
C THR A 9 -8.79 2.14 -6.73
N GLY A 10 -8.86 0.81 -6.59
CA GLY A 10 -7.89 -0.12 -7.15
C GLY A 10 -8.39 -0.78 -8.44
N GLY A 11 -7.50 -1.54 -9.09
CA GLY A 11 -7.79 -2.20 -10.37
C GLY A 11 -8.85 -3.30 -10.30
N THR A 12 -9.10 -3.90 -9.14
CA THR A 12 -10.11 -4.98 -8.97
C THR A 12 -11.29 -4.55 -8.12
N LYS A 13 -11.06 -3.68 -7.14
CA LYS A 13 -12.04 -3.29 -6.12
C LYS A 13 -11.98 -1.79 -5.88
N THR A 14 -13.14 -1.21 -5.65
CA THR A 14 -13.28 0.17 -5.17
C THR A 14 -14.02 0.17 -3.85
N ILE A 15 -13.47 0.84 -2.84
CA ILE A 15 -14.14 1.05 -1.56
C ILE A 15 -14.55 2.52 -1.48
N LEU A 16 -15.81 2.80 -1.20
CA LEU A 16 -16.32 4.15 -0.98
C LEU A 16 -16.76 4.32 0.47
N ARG A 17 -16.48 5.50 1.03
CA ARG A 17 -16.86 5.90 2.38
C ARG A 17 -17.50 7.28 2.32
N LEU A 18 -18.71 7.36 2.85
CA LEU A 18 -19.34 8.62 3.22
C LEU A 18 -19.01 8.88 4.69
N ALA A 19 -18.38 10.01 4.97
CA ALA A 19 -17.99 10.40 6.33
C ALA A 19 -18.48 11.80 6.66
N GLU A 20 -18.76 12.04 7.94
CA GLU A 20 -19.01 13.36 8.47
C GLU A 20 -17.78 13.85 9.24
N ALA A 21 -17.28 15.02 8.86
CA ALA A 21 -16.21 15.70 9.58
C ALA A 21 -16.79 16.68 10.61
N SER A 22 -16.31 16.55 11.84
CA SER A 22 -16.62 17.44 12.96
C SER A 22 -15.33 18.04 13.54
N PRO A 23 -15.37 19.28 14.04
CA PRO A 23 -14.23 19.87 14.75
C PRO A 23 -13.80 19.00 15.94
N SER A 24 -12.51 19.01 16.24
CA SER A 24 -11.92 18.29 17.37
C SER A 24 -11.03 19.24 18.18
N GLU A 25 -10.95 19.02 19.48
CA GLU A 25 -10.05 19.76 20.39
C GLU A 25 -8.56 19.50 20.07
N THR A 26 -8.24 18.37 19.43
CA THR A 26 -6.87 17.99 19.05
C THR A 26 -6.37 18.69 17.78
N GLY A 27 -7.20 19.52 17.14
CA GLY A 27 -6.90 20.16 15.84
C GLY A 27 -7.02 19.23 14.63
N ILE A 28 -7.12 17.92 14.83
CA ILE A 28 -7.34 16.91 13.79
C ILE A 28 -8.84 16.57 13.76
N PRO A 29 -9.57 16.86 12.68
CA PRO A 29 -11.02 16.66 12.61
C PRO A 29 -11.43 15.23 12.92
N LYS A 30 -12.49 15.07 13.72
CA LYS A 30 -13.07 13.75 13.97
C LYS A 30 -13.91 13.36 12.76
N LEU A 31 -13.53 12.24 12.14
CA LEU A 31 -14.24 11.63 11.02
C LEU A 31 -15.17 10.52 11.55
N THR A 32 -16.46 10.68 11.32
CA THR A 32 -17.47 9.66 11.63
C THR A 32 -17.92 9.01 10.32
N THR A 33 -17.68 7.71 10.15
CA THR A 33 -18.21 6.98 8.99
C THR A 33 -19.74 6.89 9.09
N LEU A 34 -20.43 7.40 8.08
CA LEU A 34 -21.89 7.30 7.95
C LEU A 34 -22.30 6.06 7.15
N TYR A 35 -21.55 5.77 6.08
CA TYR A 35 -21.79 4.61 5.22
C TYR A 35 -20.49 4.20 4.54
N GLU A 36 -20.24 2.90 4.41
CA GLU A 36 -19.08 2.36 3.71
C GLU A 36 -19.47 1.13 2.92
N ARG A 37 -18.97 1.03 1.69
CA ARG A 37 -19.23 -0.12 0.84
C ARG A 37 -18.09 -0.40 -0.12
N ARG A 38 -17.93 -1.69 -0.43
CA ARG A 38 -16.99 -2.21 -1.42
C ARG A 38 -17.74 -2.66 -2.66
N PHE A 39 -17.18 -2.36 -3.82
CA PHE A 39 -17.66 -2.76 -5.14
C PHE A 39 -16.56 -3.49 -5.91
N ILE A 40 -16.96 -4.39 -6.81
CA ILE A 40 -16.05 -4.95 -7.81
C ILE A 40 -15.94 -3.91 -8.93
N SER A 41 -14.74 -3.39 -9.18
CA SER A 41 -14.55 -2.27 -10.10
C SER A 41 -14.99 -2.62 -11.53
N ALA A 42 -14.70 -3.85 -11.99
CA ALA A 42 -15.01 -4.30 -13.34
C ALA A 42 -16.52 -4.41 -13.66
N GLU A 43 -17.40 -4.37 -12.65
CA GLU A 43 -18.86 -4.34 -12.86
C GLU A 43 -19.36 -2.97 -13.34
N PHE A 44 -18.49 -1.95 -13.35
CA PHE A 44 -18.83 -0.59 -13.70
C PHE A 44 -17.99 -0.10 -14.88
N VAL A 45 -18.64 0.65 -15.77
CA VAL A 45 -17.99 1.24 -16.95
C VAL A 45 -17.15 2.48 -16.63
N ASP A 46 -17.41 3.10 -15.47
CA ASP A 46 -16.72 4.31 -14.98
C ASP A 46 -16.97 4.47 -13.46
N LEU A 47 -16.26 5.39 -12.81
CA LEU A 47 -16.45 5.72 -11.40
C LEU A 47 -17.80 6.42 -11.12
N VAL A 48 -18.31 7.23 -12.07
CA VAL A 48 -19.59 7.96 -11.89
C VAL A 48 -20.77 7.04 -11.55
N PRO A 49 -21.11 6.00 -12.35
CA PRO A 49 -22.22 5.11 -12.03
C PRO A 49 -22.01 4.33 -10.73
N LEU A 50 -20.75 4.01 -10.38
CA LEU A 50 -20.41 3.36 -9.11
C LEU A 50 -20.74 4.26 -7.92
N VAL A 51 -20.30 5.52 -7.95
CA VAL A 51 -20.60 6.51 -6.89
C VAL A 51 -22.10 6.77 -6.78
N ARG A 52 -22.83 6.90 -7.90
CA ARG A 52 -24.28 7.11 -7.87
C ARG A 52 -25.01 5.93 -7.23
N LYS A 53 -24.60 4.70 -7.53
CA LYS A 53 -25.13 3.48 -6.89
C LYS A 53 -24.87 3.52 -5.39
N PHE A 54 -23.64 3.82 -4.99
CA PHE A 54 -23.25 3.95 -3.58
C PHE A 54 -24.10 4.98 -2.83
N LEU A 55 -24.27 6.19 -3.36
CA LEU A 55 -25.08 7.23 -2.71
C LEU A 55 -26.56 6.84 -2.62
N THR A 56 -27.09 6.12 -3.62
CA THR A 56 -28.46 5.60 -3.57
C THR A 56 -28.62 4.53 -2.48
N GLU A 57 -27.66 3.61 -2.36
CA GLU A 57 -27.67 2.58 -1.31
C GLU A 57 -27.49 3.20 0.07
N ALA A 58 -26.62 4.20 0.21
CA ALA A 58 -26.46 5.00 1.42
C ALA A 58 -27.77 5.71 1.82
N ALA A 59 -28.50 6.25 0.85
CA ALA A 59 -29.74 6.96 1.10
C ALA A 59 -30.84 6.07 1.69
N VAL A 60 -30.89 4.82 1.24
CA VAL A 60 -31.83 3.81 1.78
C VAL A 60 -31.48 3.50 3.24
N GLU A 61 -30.21 3.34 3.57
CA GLU A 61 -29.77 3.01 4.93
C GLU A 61 -29.89 4.18 5.90
N LEU A 62 -29.59 5.39 5.43
CA LEU A 62 -29.61 6.61 6.25
C LEU A 62 -30.99 7.27 6.34
N GLY A 63 -31.91 6.93 5.43
CA GLY A 63 -33.27 7.52 5.37
C GLY A 63 -33.34 8.92 4.75
N TYR A 64 -32.24 9.42 4.17
CA TYR A 64 -32.17 10.69 3.45
C TYR A 64 -31.12 10.60 2.34
N MET A 65 -31.24 11.39 1.28
CA MET A 65 -30.24 11.43 0.21
C MET A 65 -28.97 12.17 0.70
N PRO A 66 -27.80 11.52 0.79
CA PRO A 66 -26.58 12.20 1.19
C PRO A 66 -26.12 13.20 0.13
N ALA A 67 -25.55 14.31 0.58
CA ALA A 67 -25.06 15.39 -0.26
C ALA A 67 -23.62 15.74 0.15
N PRO A 68 -22.63 14.90 -0.20
CA PRO A 68 -21.24 15.19 0.11
C PRO A 68 -20.81 16.49 -0.58
N GLU A 69 -20.20 17.40 0.19
CA GLU A 69 -19.75 18.71 -0.30
C GLU A 69 -18.45 18.59 -1.10
N LYS A 70 -17.58 17.67 -0.67
CA LYS A 70 -16.23 17.46 -1.21
C LYS A 70 -15.96 15.97 -1.34
N ALA A 71 -15.18 15.59 -2.35
CA ALA A 71 -14.75 14.22 -2.53
C ALA A 71 -13.27 14.10 -2.87
N CYS A 72 -12.67 13.00 -2.40
CA CYS A 72 -11.33 12.58 -2.80
C CYS A 72 -11.35 11.10 -3.15
N PHE A 73 -10.82 10.74 -4.31
CA PHE A 73 -10.64 9.35 -4.72
C PHE A 73 -9.16 9.05 -4.82
N SER A 74 -8.66 8.18 -3.95
CA SER A 74 -7.30 7.66 -4.02
C SER A 74 -7.22 6.57 -5.07
N ILE A 75 -6.23 6.66 -5.95
CA ILE A 75 -6.09 5.82 -7.13
C ILE A 75 -4.76 5.06 -7.04
N ALA A 76 -4.81 3.73 -7.25
CA ALA A 76 -3.63 2.89 -7.35
C ALA A 76 -2.92 3.13 -8.70
N GLY A 77 -2.14 4.20 -8.77
CA GLY A 77 -1.37 4.60 -9.94
C GLY A 77 -1.07 6.11 -9.99
N PRO A 78 -0.46 6.59 -11.08
CA PRO A 78 -0.07 7.97 -11.21
C PRO A 78 -1.29 8.87 -11.41
N VAL A 79 -1.34 9.95 -10.64
CA VAL A 79 -2.32 11.04 -10.81
C VAL A 79 -1.57 12.31 -11.22
N ILE A 80 -1.94 12.87 -12.37
CA ILE A 80 -1.30 14.06 -12.94
C ILE A 80 -2.39 15.08 -13.26
N ASN A 81 -2.26 16.30 -12.75
CA ASN A 81 -3.21 17.39 -12.98
C ASN A 81 -4.68 16.99 -12.72
N ASN A 82 -4.93 16.29 -11.60
CA ASN A 82 -6.26 15.80 -11.22
C ASN A 82 -6.90 14.88 -12.28
N THR A 83 -6.06 14.12 -13.01
CA THR A 83 -6.47 13.11 -13.98
C THR A 83 -5.71 11.80 -13.77
N CYS A 84 -6.34 10.69 -14.10
CA CYS A 84 -5.74 9.36 -14.04
C CYS A 84 -6.30 8.44 -15.14
N ASN A 85 -5.45 7.57 -15.70
CA ASN A 85 -5.86 6.51 -16.60
C ASN A 85 -5.63 5.15 -15.94
N LEU A 86 -6.72 4.47 -15.60
CA LEU A 86 -6.71 3.13 -15.04
C LEU A 86 -6.81 2.13 -16.18
N THR A 87 -5.67 1.79 -16.79
CA THR A 87 -5.58 0.92 -17.96
C THR A 87 -6.22 -0.46 -17.73
N ASN A 88 -6.09 -1.02 -16.52
CA ASN A 88 -6.72 -2.29 -16.16
C ASN A 88 -8.26 -2.25 -16.16
N LEU A 89 -8.87 -1.07 -15.99
CA LEU A 89 -10.32 -0.87 -15.99
C LEU A 89 -10.81 -0.13 -17.24
N SER A 90 -9.89 0.32 -18.10
CA SER A 90 -10.19 1.27 -19.19
C SER A 90 -10.93 2.54 -18.74
N TRP A 91 -10.74 2.94 -17.48
CA TRP A 91 -11.34 4.16 -16.94
C TRP A 91 -10.39 5.35 -17.14
N PHE A 92 -10.93 6.42 -17.71
CA PHE A 92 -10.28 7.73 -17.69
C PHE A 92 -11.00 8.62 -16.68
N LEU A 93 -10.32 8.95 -15.59
CA LEU A 93 -10.85 9.79 -14.52
C LEU A 93 -10.31 11.21 -14.67
N ASP A 94 -11.21 12.18 -14.67
CA ASP A 94 -10.92 13.61 -14.72
C ASP A 94 -11.73 14.29 -13.61
N GLY A 95 -11.04 14.94 -12.66
CA GLY A 95 -11.69 15.51 -11.48
C GLY A 95 -12.77 16.55 -11.82
N ALA A 96 -12.53 17.39 -12.83
CA ALA A 96 -13.50 18.41 -13.25
C ALA A 96 -14.75 17.77 -13.89
N ARG A 97 -14.59 16.69 -14.65
CA ARG A 97 -15.70 15.87 -15.15
C ARG A 97 -16.47 15.23 -14.01
N LEU A 98 -15.78 14.60 -13.06
CA LEU A 98 -16.39 13.97 -11.90
C LEU A 98 -17.18 14.97 -11.05
N GLN A 99 -16.68 16.20 -10.83
CA GLN A 99 -17.41 17.27 -10.15
C GLN A 99 -18.77 17.54 -10.80
N ARG A 100 -18.78 17.74 -12.14
CA ARG A 100 -20.01 18.03 -12.89
C ARG A 100 -20.98 16.85 -12.88
N ASP A 101 -20.47 15.65 -13.15
CA ASP A 101 -21.31 14.47 -13.33
C ASP A 101 -21.86 13.91 -12.01
N LEU A 102 -21.16 14.13 -10.89
CA LEU A 102 -21.60 13.75 -9.55
C LEU A 102 -22.36 14.85 -8.81
N GLY A 103 -22.28 16.10 -9.27
CA GLY A 103 -22.88 17.24 -8.57
C GLY A 103 -22.18 17.56 -7.24
N ILE A 104 -20.88 17.24 -7.11
CA ILE A 104 -20.07 17.50 -5.91
C ILE A 104 -19.23 18.75 -6.14
N ALA A 105 -19.22 19.69 -5.19
CA ALA A 105 -18.62 21.01 -5.38
C ALA A 105 -17.11 20.97 -5.63
N ARG A 106 -16.40 20.00 -5.02
CA ARG A 106 -14.97 19.74 -5.22
C ARG A 106 -14.70 18.24 -5.30
N VAL A 107 -13.98 17.81 -6.33
CA VAL A 107 -13.49 16.43 -6.47
C VAL A 107 -12.02 16.49 -6.86
N GLU A 108 -11.19 15.85 -6.04
CA GLU A 108 -9.78 15.64 -6.38
C GLU A 108 -9.47 14.15 -6.45
N LEU A 109 -8.55 13.81 -7.34
CA LEU A 109 -7.90 12.52 -7.44
C LEU A 109 -6.55 12.59 -6.72
N LEU A 110 -6.21 11.52 -6.01
CA LEU A 110 -4.96 11.44 -5.27
C LEU A 110 -4.29 10.09 -5.58
N ASN A 111 -2.97 10.03 -5.61
CA ASN A 111 -2.29 8.74 -5.61
C ASN A 111 -2.57 8.01 -4.27
N ASP A 112 -2.67 6.69 -4.29
CA ASP A 112 -2.93 5.85 -3.11
C ASP A 112 -1.94 6.10 -1.95
N PHE A 113 -0.64 6.19 -2.22
CA PHE A 113 0.36 6.54 -1.19
C PHE A 113 0.33 8.01 -0.80
N GLY A 114 -0.14 8.89 -1.68
CA GLY A 114 -0.54 10.25 -1.30
C GLY A 114 -1.66 10.23 -0.25
N ALA A 115 -2.65 9.37 -0.43
CA ALA A 115 -3.74 9.19 0.52
C ALA A 115 -3.23 8.62 1.83
N VAL A 116 -2.41 7.56 1.81
CA VAL A 116 -1.78 7.01 3.01
C VAL A 116 -1.00 8.09 3.76
N GLY A 117 -0.23 8.94 3.06
CA GLY A 117 0.50 10.04 3.68
C GLY A 117 -0.42 11.01 4.43
N HIS A 118 -1.53 11.42 3.82
CA HIS A 118 -2.54 12.22 4.54
C HIS A 118 -3.19 11.48 5.71
N GLY A 119 -3.32 10.16 5.61
CA GLY A 119 -3.91 9.30 6.61
C GLY A 119 -3.09 9.17 7.88
N ILE A 120 -1.75 9.34 7.82
CA ILE A 120 -0.85 9.21 8.99
C ILE A 120 -1.25 10.16 10.12
N ALA A 121 -1.67 11.38 9.80
CA ALA A 121 -2.14 12.33 10.80
C ALA A 121 -3.42 11.88 11.53
N GLY A 122 -4.23 11.04 10.89
CA GLY A 122 -5.46 10.50 11.46
C GLY A 122 -5.30 9.18 12.20
N LEU A 123 -4.08 8.66 12.36
CA LEU A 123 -3.84 7.38 13.04
C LEU A 123 -3.81 7.56 14.55
N GLU A 124 -4.45 6.63 15.25
CA GLU A 124 -4.36 6.51 16.70
C GLU A 124 -3.16 5.64 17.11
N PRO A 125 -2.66 5.72 18.35
CA PRO A 125 -1.57 4.86 18.81
C PRO A 125 -1.84 3.35 18.63
N SER A 126 -3.10 2.92 18.72
CA SER A 126 -3.53 1.54 18.46
C SER A 126 -3.47 1.12 17.00
N ASP A 127 -3.40 2.08 16.07
CA ASP A 127 -3.24 1.82 14.64
C ASP A 127 -1.78 1.55 14.26
N LEU A 128 -0.84 1.66 15.20
CA LEU A 128 0.59 1.56 14.95
C LEU A 128 1.24 0.46 15.78
N TYR A 129 2.21 -0.22 15.17
CA TYR A 129 3.18 -1.05 15.87
C TYR A 129 4.59 -0.54 15.62
N THR A 130 5.31 -0.15 16.66
CA THR A 130 6.68 0.35 16.54
C THR A 130 7.68 -0.82 16.44
N LEU A 131 8.41 -0.89 15.32
CA LEU A 131 9.50 -1.85 15.11
C LEU A 131 10.84 -1.32 15.63
N GLN A 132 11.02 0.01 15.60
CA GLN A 132 12.19 0.71 16.10
C GLN A 132 11.74 2.06 16.66
N GLU A 133 11.96 2.31 17.96
CA GLU A 133 11.52 3.55 18.61
C GLU A 133 12.18 4.79 18.00
N GLY A 134 13.50 4.72 17.74
CA GLY A 134 14.26 5.82 17.18
C GLY A 134 14.22 7.10 18.03
N GLU A 135 14.52 8.23 17.39
CA GLU A 135 14.49 9.57 17.97
C GLU A 135 13.57 10.47 17.15
N LEU A 136 12.31 10.58 17.57
CA LEU A 136 11.30 11.37 16.86
C LEU A 136 11.67 12.86 16.79
N GLN A 137 11.73 13.40 15.58
CA GLN A 137 11.88 14.83 15.31
C GLN A 137 10.62 15.37 14.61
N ARG A 138 9.83 16.17 15.34
CA ARG A 138 8.49 16.62 14.91
C ARG A 138 8.46 17.44 13.61
N HIS A 139 9.58 18.05 13.23
CA HIS A 139 9.73 18.88 12.02
C HIS A 139 10.76 18.29 11.05
N ALA A 140 10.89 16.97 11.01
CA ALA A 140 11.70 16.26 10.03
C ALA A 140 10.81 15.58 8.98
N PRO A 141 11.35 15.20 7.81
CA PRO A 141 10.58 14.44 6.82
C PRO A 141 9.97 13.17 7.41
N ILE A 142 8.86 12.73 6.81
CA ILE A 142 8.24 11.43 7.04
C ILE A 142 8.36 10.64 5.74
N ALA A 143 8.64 9.35 5.83
CA ALA A 143 8.64 8.45 4.68
C ALA A 143 7.55 7.38 4.86
N VAL A 144 6.97 6.95 3.74
CA VAL A 144 5.95 5.90 3.71
C VAL A 144 6.33 4.90 2.65
N ILE A 145 6.30 3.61 2.99
CA ILE A 145 6.54 2.50 2.06
C ILE A 145 5.52 1.41 2.35
N GLY A 146 5.02 0.71 1.33
CA GLY A 146 4.06 -0.36 1.57
C GLY A 146 3.97 -1.39 0.47
N ALA A 147 4.20 -2.65 0.85
CA ALA A 147 3.98 -3.80 -0.01
C ALA A 147 2.49 -4.23 0.03
N GLY A 148 1.90 -4.33 -1.16
CA GLY A 148 0.55 -4.83 -1.41
C GLY A 148 0.55 -5.70 -2.66
N THR A 149 -0.37 -5.44 -3.59
CA THR A 149 -0.28 -6.01 -4.95
C THR A 149 1.00 -5.54 -5.66
N GLY A 150 1.37 -4.28 -5.47
CA GLY A 150 2.63 -3.68 -5.90
C GLY A 150 3.45 -3.16 -4.70
N LEU A 151 4.33 -2.20 -4.97
CA LEU A 151 5.10 -1.48 -3.96
C LEU A 151 4.94 0.02 -4.16
N GLY A 152 4.26 0.68 -3.23
CA GLY A 152 4.17 2.13 -3.25
C GLY A 152 5.10 2.78 -2.23
N GLU A 153 5.51 4.00 -2.57
CA GLU A 153 6.39 4.83 -1.77
C GLU A 153 5.89 6.28 -1.82
N GLY A 154 6.05 6.99 -0.72
CA GLY A 154 5.72 8.39 -0.61
C GLY A 154 6.51 9.05 0.51
N PHE A 155 6.44 10.37 0.56
CA PHE A 155 7.06 11.13 1.64
C PHE A 155 6.29 12.40 1.95
N LEU A 156 6.51 12.91 3.15
CA LEU A 156 5.94 14.15 3.60
C LEU A 156 7.04 15.09 4.07
N ILE A 157 6.95 16.34 3.65
CA ILE A 157 7.89 17.40 4.05
C ILE A 157 7.15 18.40 4.94
N PRO A 158 7.71 18.79 6.10
CA PRO A 158 7.15 19.85 6.91
C PRO A 158 7.22 21.18 6.16
N VAL A 159 6.08 21.87 6.05
CA VAL A 159 5.92 23.22 5.51
C VAL A 159 5.03 23.98 6.48
N ASP A 160 5.60 24.98 7.15
CA ASP A 160 4.99 25.66 8.30
C ASP A 160 4.55 24.64 9.36
N ASP A 161 3.31 24.75 9.87
CA ASP A 161 2.73 23.83 10.87
C ASP A 161 2.06 22.60 10.25
N GLN A 162 2.29 22.31 8.97
CA GLN A 162 1.67 21.19 8.26
C GLN A 162 2.68 20.34 7.51
N TYR A 163 2.27 19.12 7.17
CA TYR A 163 3.01 18.27 6.25
C TYR A 163 2.42 18.37 4.85
N ARG A 164 3.28 18.65 3.87
CA ARG A 164 2.96 18.51 2.46
C ARG A 164 3.29 17.09 2.01
N VAL A 165 2.32 16.40 1.43
CA VAL A 165 2.44 15.00 1.01
C VAL A 165 2.83 14.90 -0.45
N PHE A 166 3.72 13.95 -0.75
CA PHE A 166 4.19 13.63 -2.09
C PHE A 166 4.08 12.12 -2.32
N GLY A 167 3.16 11.71 -3.20
CA GLY A 167 3.17 10.36 -3.76
C GLY A 167 4.33 10.20 -4.74
N THR A 168 4.89 9.00 -4.82
CA THR A 168 5.99 8.68 -5.73
C THR A 168 5.79 7.31 -6.36
N GLU A 169 6.57 7.02 -7.40
CA GLU A 169 6.65 5.69 -8.03
C GLU A 169 7.94 4.98 -7.62
N GLY A 170 8.36 5.16 -6.36
CA GLY A 170 9.66 4.68 -5.84
C GLY A 170 9.85 3.16 -5.91
N GLY A 171 8.76 2.39 -5.77
CA GLY A 171 8.80 0.93 -5.94
C GLY A 171 9.15 0.47 -7.36
N HIS A 172 9.07 1.35 -8.35
CA HIS A 172 9.53 1.08 -9.70
C HIS A 172 11.01 1.38 -9.93
N THR A 173 11.79 1.78 -8.92
CA THR A 173 13.26 1.90 -8.99
C THR A 173 13.95 0.54 -9.10
N ASP A 174 15.25 0.52 -9.40
CA ASP A 174 16.00 -0.71 -9.69
C ASP A 174 16.15 -1.60 -8.45
N PHE A 175 15.98 -2.92 -8.62
CA PHE A 175 16.36 -3.88 -7.59
C PHE A 175 17.89 -3.96 -7.49
N ALA A 176 18.44 -3.57 -6.32
CA ALA A 176 19.86 -3.59 -6.03
C ALA A 176 20.25 -4.82 -5.17
N PRO A 177 20.73 -5.93 -5.76
CA PRO A 177 21.12 -7.12 -5.02
C PRO A 177 22.38 -6.89 -4.17
N ARG A 178 22.42 -7.50 -2.99
CA ARG A 178 23.47 -7.30 -1.96
C ARG A 178 24.19 -8.59 -1.58
N SER A 179 23.63 -9.74 -1.95
CA SER A 179 24.18 -11.06 -1.67
C SER A 179 24.21 -11.91 -2.94
N GLU A 180 25.03 -12.95 -2.97
CA GLU A 180 25.09 -13.89 -4.10
C GLU A 180 23.71 -14.51 -4.40
N LEU A 181 22.91 -14.78 -3.37
CA LEU A 181 21.54 -15.28 -3.54
C LEU A 181 20.64 -14.23 -4.22
N GLU A 182 20.75 -12.97 -3.83
CA GLU A 182 20.02 -11.85 -4.45
C GLU A 182 20.47 -11.59 -5.90
N PHE A 183 21.77 -11.74 -6.21
CA PHE A 183 22.27 -11.67 -7.60
C PHE A 183 21.69 -12.78 -8.47
N GLN A 184 21.60 -13.99 -7.94
CA GLN A 184 21.00 -15.13 -8.63
C GLN A 184 19.49 -14.94 -8.81
N LEU A 185 18.80 -14.35 -7.83
CA LEU A 185 17.39 -13.97 -7.95
C LEU A 185 17.20 -12.93 -9.07
N LEU A 186 18.02 -11.88 -9.10
CA LEU A 186 17.98 -10.86 -10.16
C LEU A 186 18.13 -11.50 -11.55
N LYS A 187 19.13 -12.37 -11.72
CA LYS A 187 19.36 -13.09 -12.99
C LYS A 187 18.16 -13.96 -13.36
N TYR A 188 17.66 -14.75 -12.41
CA TYR A 188 16.49 -15.60 -12.62
C TYR A 188 15.28 -14.80 -13.10
N LEU A 189 14.99 -13.65 -12.48
CA LEU A 189 13.85 -12.81 -12.87
C LEU A 189 14.04 -12.17 -14.25
N ARG A 190 15.26 -11.74 -14.60
CA ARG A 190 15.58 -11.21 -15.93
C ARG A 190 15.32 -12.26 -17.01
N ASP A 191 15.83 -13.46 -16.80
CA ASP A 191 15.71 -14.57 -17.74
C ASP A 191 14.23 -15.02 -17.85
N LYS A 192 13.57 -15.23 -16.72
CA LYS A 192 12.17 -15.70 -16.66
C LYS A 192 11.17 -14.72 -17.27
N LEU A 193 11.34 -13.43 -17.00
CA LEU A 193 10.42 -12.39 -17.49
C LEU A 193 10.85 -11.81 -18.84
N SER A 194 12.00 -12.22 -19.38
CA SER A 194 12.61 -11.62 -20.58
C SER A 194 12.76 -10.10 -20.45
N LEU A 195 13.18 -9.63 -19.28
CA LEU A 195 13.37 -8.21 -18.98
C LEU A 195 14.85 -7.88 -18.80
N SER A 196 15.27 -6.73 -19.32
CA SER A 196 16.63 -6.20 -19.09
C SER A 196 16.81 -5.60 -17.69
N ARG A 197 15.70 -5.16 -17.08
CA ARG A 197 15.63 -4.41 -15.82
C ARG A 197 14.58 -5.03 -14.91
N ILE A 198 14.91 -5.16 -13.63
CA ILE A 198 13.99 -5.64 -12.59
C ILE A 198 13.81 -4.50 -11.58
N SER A 199 12.57 -4.08 -11.37
CA SER A 199 12.25 -3.11 -10.32
C SER A 199 12.20 -3.76 -8.95
N VAL A 200 12.37 -2.97 -7.89
CA VAL A 200 12.26 -3.46 -6.51
C VAL A 200 10.86 -4.01 -6.20
N GLU A 201 9.79 -3.46 -6.80
CA GLU A 201 8.44 -4.03 -6.71
C GLU A 201 8.37 -5.51 -7.12
N ARG A 202 9.17 -5.94 -8.11
CA ARG A 202 9.16 -7.34 -8.59
C ARG A 202 9.68 -8.34 -7.56
N VAL A 203 10.27 -7.85 -6.46
CA VAL A 203 10.75 -8.68 -5.34
C VAL A 203 10.14 -8.27 -3.99
N VAL A 204 9.67 -7.04 -3.85
CA VAL A 204 9.02 -6.51 -2.64
C VAL A 204 7.55 -6.18 -2.94
N SER A 205 6.73 -7.21 -3.12
CA SER A 205 5.27 -7.09 -3.26
C SER A 205 4.64 -8.49 -3.10
N GLY A 206 3.32 -8.59 -3.20
CA GLY A 206 2.64 -9.89 -3.31
C GLY A 206 3.17 -10.72 -4.49
N MET A 207 3.40 -10.11 -5.67
CA MET A 207 4.04 -10.81 -6.79
C MET A 207 5.50 -11.14 -6.50
N GLY A 208 6.20 -10.29 -5.73
CA GLY A 208 7.57 -10.53 -5.29
C GLY A 208 7.72 -11.78 -4.41
N ILE A 209 6.78 -12.01 -3.48
CA ILE A 209 6.74 -13.23 -2.66
C ILE A 209 6.69 -14.48 -3.55
N VAL A 210 5.80 -14.49 -4.54
CA VAL A 210 5.66 -15.61 -5.49
C VAL A 210 6.91 -15.77 -6.34
N ALA A 211 7.49 -14.66 -6.81
CA ALA A 211 8.70 -14.68 -7.62
C ALA A 211 9.90 -15.26 -6.87
N ILE A 212 10.06 -14.89 -5.59
CA ILE A 212 11.08 -15.45 -4.69
C ILE A 212 10.83 -16.94 -4.44
N TYR A 213 9.58 -17.34 -4.18
CA TYR A 213 9.22 -18.75 -4.00
C TYR A 213 9.62 -19.58 -5.22
N GLN A 214 9.20 -19.16 -6.42
CA GLN A 214 9.51 -19.87 -7.66
C GLN A 214 11.03 -19.94 -7.90
N PHE A 215 11.76 -18.86 -7.65
CA PHE A 215 13.22 -18.87 -7.72
C PHE A 215 13.83 -19.92 -6.78
N LEU A 216 13.42 -19.95 -5.52
CA LEU A 216 13.96 -20.90 -4.54
C LEU A 216 13.55 -22.35 -4.85
N ARG A 217 12.31 -22.57 -5.32
CA ARG A 217 11.78 -23.86 -5.78
C ARG A 217 12.57 -24.41 -6.94
N ASP A 218 12.75 -23.60 -7.99
CA ASP A 218 13.35 -24.03 -9.25
C ASP A 218 14.86 -24.32 -9.11
N ARG A 219 15.50 -23.81 -8.05
CA ARG A 219 16.87 -24.17 -7.65
C ARG A 219 16.98 -25.54 -6.98
N GLN A 220 15.86 -26.15 -6.57
CA GLN A 220 15.80 -27.45 -5.91
C GLN A 220 16.67 -27.57 -4.64
N ALA A 221 16.97 -26.46 -3.98
CA ALA A 221 17.80 -26.44 -2.78
C ALA A 221 17.01 -26.75 -1.49
N ILE A 222 15.69 -26.54 -1.52
CA ILE A 222 14.76 -26.73 -0.39
C ILE A 222 13.51 -27.42 -0.93
N GLY A 223 13.01 -28.44 -0.24
CA GLY A 223 11.77 -29.13 -0.60
C GLY A 223 10.53 -28.31 -0.25
N GLU A 224 9.51 -28.38 -1.11
CA GLU A 224 8.15 -27.87 -0.84
C GLU A 224 7.25 -28.99 -0.30
N SER A 225 6.28 -28.63 0.53
CA SER A 225 5.25 -29.54 1.03
C SER A 225 4.23 -29.86 -0.08
N PRO A 226 3.65 -31.08 -0.09
CA PRO A 226 2.66 -31.46 -1.10
C PRO A 226 1.47 -30.50 -1.19
N GLU A 227 1.03 -29.95 -0.06
CA GLU A 227 -0.13 -29.06 0.05
C GLU A 227 0.15 -27.72 -0.64
N VAL A 228 1.29 -27.09 -0.32
CA VAL A 228 1.71 -25.84 -0.96
C VAL A 228 1.94 -26.07 -2.44
N ALA A 229 2.66 -27.15 -2.79
CA ALA A 229 2.94 -27.53 -4.15
C ALA A 229 1.66 -27.69 -5.00
N SER A 230 0.62 -28.31 -4.43
CA SER A 230 -0.69 -28.47 -5.06
C SER A 230 -1.37 -27.11 -5.30
N ALA A 231 -1.43 -26.26 -4.28
CA ALA A 231 -2.05 -24.93 -4.37
C ALA A 231 -1.35 -24.05 -5.41
N ILE A 232 -0.02 -24.04 -5.42
CA ILE A 232 0.78 -23.26 -6.39
C ILE A 232 0.60 -23.81 -7.81
N ARG A 233 0.57 -25.13 -8.01
CA ARG A 233 0.29 -25.72 -9.33
C ARG A 233 -1.09 -25.37 -9.86
N THR A 234 -2.12 -25.34 -9.00
CA THR A 234 -3.46 -24.88 -9.37
C THR A 234 -3.42 -23.43 -9.86
N TRP A 235 -2.78 -22.55 -9.09
CA TRP A 235 -2.61 -21.14 -9.50
C TRP A 235 -1.82 -20.98 -10.81
N GLU A 236 -0.75 -21.76 -11.01
CA GLU A 236 0.03 -21.75 -12.26
C GLU A 236 -0.82 -22.24 -13.45
N GLY A 237 -1.73 -23.19 -13.25
CA GLY A 237 -2.68 -23.67 -14.25
C GLY A 237 -3.78 -22.66 -14.60
N GLU A 238 -4.06 -21.70 -13.72
CA GLU A 238 -5.02 -20.60 -13.92
C GLU A 238 -4.37 -19.36 -14.59
N ALA A 239 -3.15 -19.50 -15.11
CA ALA A 239 -2.47 -18.41 -15.80
C ALA A 239 -3.29 -17.88 -16.99
N GLY A 240 -3.61 -16.59 -16.97
CA GLY A 240 -4.40 -15.92 -18.01
C GLY A 240 -5.90 -15.81 -17.71
N LEU A 241 -6.40 -16.41 -16.63
CA LEU A 241 -7.76 -16.18 -16.16
C LEU A 241 -7.88 -14.84 -15.43
N THR A 242 -9.02 -14.17 -15.62
CA THR A 242 -9.35 -12.88 -14.98
C THR A 242 -9.61 -13.06 -13.49
N GLU A 243 -10.21 -14.18 -13.10
CA GLU A 243 -10.41 -14.56 -11.70
C GLU A 243 -9.54 -15.77 -11.38
N LYS A 244 -8.80 -15.66 -10.28
CA LYS A 244 -7.95 -16.73 -9.75
C LYS A 244 -8.55 -17.23 -8.45
N SER A 245 -8.60 -18.55 -8.29
CA SER A 245 -9.15 -19.18 -7.08
C SER A 245 -8.19 -19.11 -5.90
N ILE A 246 -6.89 -18.95 -6.18
CA ILE A 246 -5.81 -18.95 -5.20
C ILE A 246 -5.07 -17.61 -5.19
N ASP A 247 -4.84 -17.09 -3.98
CA ASP A 247 -3.81 -16.07 -3.71
C ASP A 247 -2.51 -16.77 -3.29
N PRO A 248 -1.56 -16.99 -4.21
CA PRO A 248 -0.34 -17.74 -3.90
C PRO A 248 0.54 -17.04 -2.85
N ALA A 249 0.54 -15.70 -2.81
CA ALA A 249 1.32 -14.95 -1.83
C ALA A 249 0.77 -15.19 -0.42
N ALA A 250 -0.56 -15.25 -0.28
CA ALA A 250 -1.21 -15.61 0.98
C ALA A 250 -0.91 -17.05 1.39
N VAL A 251 -0.98 -18.02 0.46
CA VAL A 251 -0.65 -19.43 0.74
C VAL A 251 0.78 -19.56 1.26
N ILE A 252 1.75 -18.94 0.58
CA ILE A 252 3.16 -18.95 0.98
C ILE A 252 3.35 -18.31 2.35
N ALA A 253 2.73 -17.15 2.58
CA ALA A 253 2.84 -16.43 3.85
C ALA A 253 2.26 -17.23 5.03
N VAL A 254 1.09 -17.87 4.86
CA VAL A 254 0.46 -18.70 5.89
C VAL A 254 1.32 -19.94 6.19
N ALA A 255 1.76 -20.67 5.16
CA ALA A 255 2.58 -21.86 5.34
C ALA A 255 3.93 -21.55 6.04
N ALA A 256 4.51 -20.37 5.76
CA ALA A 256 5.69 -19.87 6.46
C ALA A 256 5.40 -19.57 7.94
N ALA A 257 4.29 -18.87 8.24
CA ALA A 257 3.91 -18.48 9.59
C ALA A 257 3.56 -19.67 10.48
N GLU A 258 2.91 -20.69 9.92
CA GLU A 258 2.54 -21.94 10.61
C GLU A 258 3.72 -22.93 10.70
N GLN A 259 4.89 -22.58 10.17
CA GLN A 259 6.09 -23.43 10.12
C GLN A 259 5.87 -24.78 9.43
N GLN A 260 4.95 -24.83 8.48
CA GLN A 260 4.58 -26.05 7.76
C GLN A 260 5.47 -26.32 6.54
N ASP A 261 6.10 -25.27 5.99
CA ASP A 261 6.87 -25.39 4.77
C ASP A 261 8.21 -24.61 4.86
N PRO A 262 9.37 -25.29 4.74
CA PRO A 262 10.68 -24.65 4.86
C PRO A 262 11.02 -23.74 3.68
N LEU A 263 10.48 -24.01 2.48
CA LEU A 263 10.66 -23.17 1.30
C LEU A 263 9.89 -21.86 1.45
N CYS A 264 8.65 -21.91 1.93
CA CYS A 264 7.82 -20.75 2.24
C CYS A 264 8.45 -19.91 3.34
N LYS A 265 8.95 -20.55 4.42
CA LYS A 265 9.69 -19.86 5.46
C LYS A 265 10.89 -19.11 4.87
N LYS A 266 11.72 -19.77 4.08
CA LYS A 266 12.90 -19.12 3.48
C LYS A 266 12.51 -18.00 2.49
N THR A 267 11.41 -18.18 1.78
CA THR A 267 10.82 -17.17 0.89
C THR A 267 10.46 -15.91 1.66
N MET A 268 9.71 -16.06 2.75
CA MET A 268 9.25 -14.92 3.55
C MET A 268 10.40 -14.24 4.31
N GLU A 269 11.40 -15.00 4.77
CA GLU A 269 12.63 -14.43 5.33
C GLU A 269 13.36 -13.55 4.30
N LEU A 270 13.58 -14.06 3.08
CA LEU A 270 14.23 -13.28 2.01
C LEU A 270 13.37 -12.08 1.59
N PHE A 271 12.05 -12.22 1.53
CA PHE A 271 11.15 -11.10 1.30
C PHE A 271 11.30 -10.00 2.37
N ALA A 272 11.34 -10.37 3.66
CA ALA A 272 11.53 -9.40 4.75
C ALA A 272 12.91 -8.73 4.71
N GLU A 273 13.97 -9.46 4.32
CA GLU A 273 15.30 -8.90 4.08
C GLU A 273 15.26 -7.85 2.96
N LEU A 274 14.69 -8.20 1.80
CA LEU A 274 14.58 -7.29 0.65
C LEU A 274 13.71 -6.08 0.96
N TYR A 275 12.62 -6.27 1.68
CA TYR A 275 11.72 -5.19 2.07
C TYR A 275 12.42 -4.21 3.03
N GLY A 276 13.12 -4.72 4.03
CA GLY A 276 13.95 -3.89 4.91
C GLY A 276 15.02 -3.13 4.14
N ALA A 277 15.65 -3.77 3.15
CA ALA A 277 16.69 -3.16 2.33
C ALA A 277 16.20 -1.91 1.60
N GLU A 278 15.03 -1.99 0.95
CA GLU A 278 14.45 -0.85 0.23
C GLU A 278 13.92 0.22 1.17
N ALA A 279 13.26 -0.17 2.26
CA ALA A 279 12.87 0.77 3.31
C ALA A 279 14.08 1.57 3.82
N GLY A 280 15.23 0.92 3.96
CA GLY A 280 16.49 1.59 4.29
C GLY A 280 17.03 2.50 3.19
N ASN A 281 16.83 2.16 1.91
CA ASN A 281 17.22 3.03 0.79
C ASN A 281 16.35 4.29 0.76
N LEU A 282 15.04 4.14 0.91
CA LEU A 282 14.10 5.26 1.04
C LEU A 282 14.47 6.16 2.23
N ALA A 283 14.74 5.55 3.38
CA ALA A 283 15.15 6.27 4.58
C ALA A 283 16.48 7.03 4.40
N LEU A 284 17.47 6.49 3.68
CA LEU A 284 18.70 7.22 3.38
C LEU A 284 18.48 8.43 2.45
N LYS A 285 17.52 8.34 1.53
CA LYS A 285 17.21 9.44 0.59
C LYS A 285 16.54 10.63 1.32
N LEU A 286 15.78 10.35 2.38
CA LEU A 286 14.90 11.34 3.02
C LEU A 286 15.29 11.72 4.45
N LEU A 287 16.05 10.88 5.15
CA LEU A 287 16.32 10.98 6.58
C LEU A 287 15.04 11.24 7.39
N PRO A 288 14.06 10.32 7.36
CA PRO A 288 12.72 10.57 7.86
C PRO A 288 12.64 10.45 9.39
N TYR A 289 13.31 11.36 10.13
CA TYR A 289 13.26 11.39 11.59
C TYR A 289 11.87 11.77 12.14
N GLY A 290 10.95 12.22 11.29
CA GLY A 290 9.53 12.34 11.63
C GLY A 290 8.82 10.97 11.67
N GLY A 291 9.45 9.93 11.11
CA GLY A 291 9.01 8.55 11.12
C GLY A 291 9.05 7.90 9.73
N LEU A 292 9.42 6.62 9.70
CA LEU A 292 9.23 5.74 8.55
C LEU A 292 8.02 4.84 8.82
N TYR A 293 6.98 5.00 8.01
CA TYR A 293 5.73 4.26 8.15
C TYR A 293 5.62 3.18 7.09
N ILE A 294 5.41 1.95 7.55
CA ILE A 294 5.24 0.76 6.73
C ILE A 294 3.74 0.52 6.59
N ALA A 295 3.21 0.85 5.43
CA ALA A 295 1.82 0.65 5.05
C ALA A 295 1.63 -0.69 4.32
N GLY A 296 0.39 -0.95 3.89
CA GLY A 296 0.05 -2.08 3.02
C GLY A 296 -0.31 -3.36 3.76
N GLY A 297 -1.20 -4.15 3.13
CA GLY A 297 -1.77 -5.33 3.73
C GLY A 297 -0.76 -6.47 3.95
N VAL A 298 0.35 -6.51 3.22
CA VAL A 298 1.37 -7.56 3.41
C VAL A 298 2.08 -7.37 4.75
N ALA A 299 2.47 -6.14 5.09
CA ALA A 299 3.16 -5.85 6.35
C ALA A 299 2.29 -6.17 7.57
N ALA A 300 1.05 -5.67 7.60
CA ALA A 300 0.15 -5.85 8.74
C ALA A 300 -0.24 -7.33 8.95
N LYS A 301 -0.53 -8.08 7.87
CA LYS A 301 -0.85 -9.52 7.95
C LYS A 301 0.34 -10.37 8.37
N ASN A 302 1.57 -9.91 8.11
CA ASN A 302 2.81 -10.60 8.44
C ASN A 302 3.58 -9.90 9.57
N LEU A 303 2.88 -9.24 10.50
CA LEU A 303 3.51 -8.52 11.61
C LEU A 303 4.51 -9.38 12.42
N PRO A 304 4.25 -10.68 12.73
CA PRO A 304 5.24 -11.53 13.42
C PRO A 304 6.57 -11.64 12.68
N LEU A 305 6.55 -11.68 11.34
CA LEU A 305 7.75 -11.71 10.51
C LEU A 305 8.52 -10.39 10.60
N LEU A 306 7.84 -9.24 10.55
CA LEU A 306 8.50 -7.94 10.72
C LEU A 306 9.09 -7.77 12.13
N LYS A 307 8.43 -8.34 13.15
CA LYS A 307 8.89 -8.39 14.55
C LYS A 307 10.09 -9.31 14.79
N SER A 308 10.41 -10.22 13.86
CA SER A 308 11.53 -11.15 13.99
C SER A 308 12.90 -10.47 14.03
N GLY A 309 12.96 -9.19 13.65
CA GLY A 309 14.20 -8.40 13.55
C GLY A 309 14.87 -8.48 12.17
N ILE A 310 14.45 -9.38 11.28
CA ILE A 310 15.01 -9.52 9.92
C ILE A 310 14.88 -8.20 9.13
N PHE A 311 13.68 -7.62 9.14
CA PHE A 311 13.39 -6.36 8.43
C PHE A 311 14.27 -5.22 8.96
N ILE A 312 14.27 -4.96 10.28
CA ILE A 312 15.04 -3.86 10.88
C ILE A 312 16.54 -4.06 10.71
N LYS A 313 17.04 -5.30 10.85
CA LYS A 313 18.45 -5.61 10.59
C LYS A 313 18.85 -5.23 9.16
N SER A 314 18.03 -5.61 8.18
CA SER A 314 18.30 -5.32 6.76
C SER A 314 18.16 -3.83 6.42
N MET A 315 17.20 -3.14 7.04
CA MET A 315 16.98 -1.71 6.90
C MET A 315 18.17 -0.90 7.43
N ASN A 316 18.68 -1.28 8.61
CA ASN A 316 19.83 -0.62 9.25
C ASN A 316 21.19 -1.03 8.64
N ASP A 317 21.24 -2.05 7.80
CA ASP A 317 22.48 -2.53 7.17
C ASP A 317 22.95 -1.60 6.04
N LYS A 318 23.41 -0.41 6.43
CA LYS A 318 23.90 0.67 5.55
C LYS A 318 25.34 1.05 5.85
N GLY A 319 26.14 0.08 6.30
CA GLY A 319 27.56 0.25 6.61
C GLY A 319 27.80 1.40 7.61
N ARG A 320 28.66 2.37 7.25
CA ARG A 320 28.97 3.54 8.09
C ARG A 320 27.76 4.42 8.42
N MET A 321 26.65 4.30 7.68
CA MET A 321 25.43 5.06 7.93
C MET A 321 24.50 4.37 8.94
N ARG A 322 24.80 3.13 9.37
CA ARG A 322 24.01 2.38 10.35
C ARG A 322 23.63 3.20 11.61
N PRO A 323 24.53 3.97 12.25
CA PRO A 323 24.16 4.78 13.41
C PRO A 323 23.10 5.85 13.11
N LEU A 324 23.01 6.35 11.87
CA LEU A 324 21.94 7.25 11.45
C LEU A 324 20.61 6.51 11.29
N MET A 325 20.66 5.29 10.74
CA MET A 325 19.47 4.46 10.49
C MET A 325 18.79 4.02 11.79
N GLU A 326 19.58 3.63 12.80
CA GLU A 326 19.07 3.16 14.11
C GLU A 326 18.32 4.26 14.89
N ARG A 327 18.50 5.53 14.53
CA ARG A 327 17.81 6.69 15.13
C ARG A 327 16.48 7.02 14.46
N ILE A 328 16.12 6.36 13.36
CA ILE A 328 14.86 6.64 12.63
C ILE A 328 13.71 5.90 13.34
N PRO A 329 12.61 6.57 13.73
CA PRO A 329 11.42 5.86 14.21
C PRO A 329 10.81 5.03 13.06
N VAL A 330 10.48 3.76 13.32
CA VAL A 330 9.89 2.86 12.31
C VAL A 330 8.61 2.25 12.85
N HIS A 331 7.50 2.47 12.14
CA HIS A 331 6.17 2.02 12.55
C HIS A 331 5.49 1.22 11.44
N VAL A 332 4.81 0.14 11.80
CA VAL A 332 3.88 -0.57 10.92
C VAL A 332 2.48 -0.03 11.15
N ILE A 333 1.81 0.38 10.07
CA ILE A 333 0.41 0.78 10.12
C ILE A 333 -0.47 -0.48 10.11
N LEU A 334 -1.18 -0.71 11.21
CA LEU A 334 -2.10 -1.84 11.40
C LEU A 334 -3.46 -1.54 10.76
N ASN A 335 -3.86 -0.27 10.73
CA ASN A 335 -5.14 0.16 10.18
C ASN A 335 -5.16 0.08 8.65
N GLN A 336 -5.89 -0.91 8.12
CA GLN A 336 -6.01 -1.16 6.68
C GLN A 336 -6.77 -0.05 5.93
N ASN A 337 -7.46 0.84 6.65
CA ASN A 337 -8.24 1.93 6.07
C ASN A 337 -7.50 3.26 6.06
N VAL A 338 -6.19 3.29 6.33
CA VAL A 338 -5.40 4.54 6.35
C VAL A 338 -5.52 5.35 5.05
N GLY A 339 -5.61 4.69 3.89
CA GLY A 339 -5.84 5.36 2.61
C GLY A 339 -7.19 6.10 2.56
N LEU A 340 -8.27 5.45 3.00
CA LEU A 340 -9.61 6.05 3.10
C LEU A 340 -9.69 7.18 4.14
N ILE A 341 -8.99 7.02 5.28
CA ILE A 341 -8.86 8.08 6.29
C ILE A 341 -8.17 9.28 5.66
N GLY A 342 -7.05 9.06 4.98
CA GLY A 342 -6.30 10.13 4.34
C GLY A 342 -7.04 10.80 3.19
N ALA A 343 -7.75 10.05 2.36
CA ALA A 343 -8.64 10.60 1.33
C ALA A 343 -9.74 11.48 1.96
N SER A 344 -10.33 11.05 3.08
CA SER A 344 -11.31 11.85 3.81
C SER A 344 -10.69 13.15 4.36
N LEU A 345 -9.52 13.06 4.99
CA LEU A 345 -8.80 14.23 5.51
C LEU A 345 -8.36 15.19 4.41
N TYR A 346 -7.97 14.66 3.24
CA TYR A 346 -7.63 15.47 2.08
C TYR A 346 -8.87 16.16 1.49
N ALA A 347 -9.97 15.42 1.31
CA ALA A 347 -11.24 15.96 0.83
C ALA A 347 -11.72 17.15 1.68
N LEU A 348 -11.52 17.10 3.00
CA LEU A 348 -11.89 18.19 3.90
C LEU A 348 -11.14 19.50 3.62
N LYS A 349 -9.88 19.42 3.15
CA LYS A 349 -8.99 20.57 2.89
C LYS A 349 -9.26 21.28 1.55
N LEU A 350 -10.01 20.65 0.63
CA LEU A 350 -10.37 21.21 -0.69
C LEU A 350 -11.26 22.45 -0.56
#